data_AF-A0A929X755-F1
#
_entry.id   AF-A0A929X755-F1
#
_cell.length_a   1.000
_cell.length_b   1.000
_cell.length_c   1.000
_cell.angle_alpha   90.00
_cell.angle_beta   90.00
_cell.angle_gamma   90.00
#
_symmetry.space_group_name_H-M   'P 1'
#
loop_
_entity.id
_entity.type
_entity.pdbx_description
1 polymer ?
#
loop_
_entity_poly.entity_id
_entity_poly.type
_entity_poly.pdbx_seq_one_letter_code
_entity_poly.pdbx_strand_id
1 'polypeptide(L)'
;MDLEQIYRGAGAYLQGHFLLSSGNHSEFYLQSAKVLEDPRLAGRLADELAAIIEKAGVEFDSVCSPALGGILAGYELARAAKKRFIFTERVDRVMSLRRGFEVHKGERFIVCEDIVTTGGSALESARLIENLGGEVVGFAALANRGFCKVANLADSSAKSGAK
;
A
#
# COMPACT_ATOMS: atom_id res chain seq x y z
N MET A 1 2.97 3.78 -16.48
CA MET A 1 3.61 5.04 -16.04
C MET A 1 5.02 4.80 -15.49
N ASP A 2 5.96 5.76 -15.56
CA ASP A 2 7.30 5.63 -14.98
C ASP A 2 7.30 6.11 -13.51
N LEU A 3 7.25 5.16 -12.59
CA LEU A 3 7.13 5.40 -11.15
C LEU A 3 8.41 6.02 -10.57
N GLU A 4 9.59 5.68 -11.08
CA GLU A 4 10.85 6.26 -10.60
C GLU A 4 10.92 7.75 -10.96
N GLN A 5 10.59 8.11 -12.21
CA GLN A 5 10.56 9.51 -12.63
C GLN A 5 9.57 10.34 -11.82
N ILE A 6 8.41 9.79 -11.48
CA ILE A 6 7.41 10.46 -10.63
C ILE A 6 8.00 10.75 -9.25
N TYR A 7 8.60 9.76 -8.60
CA TYR A 7 9.19 9.94 -7.28
C TYR A 7 10.36 10.94 -7.31
N ARG A 8 11.18 10.93 -8.37
CA ARG A 8 12.24 11.94 -8.55
C ARG A 8 11.67 13.34 -8.76
N GLY A 9 10.68 13.49 -9.64
CA GLY A 9 10.04 14.77 -9.94
C GLY A 9 9.31 15.39 -8.75
N ALA A 10 8.74 14.55 -7.86
CA ALA A 10 8.11 14.99 -6.61
C ALA A 10 9.12 15.30 -5.49
N GLY A 11 10.43 15.13 -5.71
CA GLY A 11 11.43 15.21 -4.64
C GLY A 11 11.25 14.13 -3.57
N ALA A 12 10.57 13.03 -3.91
CA ALA A 12 10.29 11.90 -3.04
C ALA A 12 11.39 10.82 -3.07
N TYR A 13 12.29 10.88 -4.06
CA TYR A 13 13.50 10.05 -4.12
C TYR A 13 14.66 10.77 -3.44
N LEU A 14 14.89 10.50 -2.16
CA LEU A 14 15.94 11.12 -1.36
C LEU A 14 17.24 10.33 -1.45
N GLN A 15 18.37 11.02 -1.64
CA GLN A 15 19.71 10.46 -1.65
C GLN A 15 20.52 11.05 -0.49
N GLY A 16 21.17 10.19 0.31
CA GLY A 16 21.84 10.58 1.54
C GLY A 16 22.27 9.36 2.36
N HIS A 17 22.25 9.44 3.68
CA HIS A 17 22.48 8.31 4.57
C HIS A 17 21.31 8.17 5.54
N PHE A 18 20.59 7.05 5.46
CA PHE A 18 19.37 6.84 6.23
C PHE A 18 19.48 5.56 7.07
N LEU A 19 19.11 5.65 8.34
CA LEU A 19 18.83 4.49 9.19
C LEU A 19 17.35 4.12 9.02
N LEU A 20 17.09 2.93 8.49
CA LEU A 20 15.74 2.41 8.27
C LEU A 20 15.17 1.82 9.56
N SER A 21 13.84 1.67 9.63
CA SER A 21 13.15 1.03 10.76
C SER A 21 13.55 -0.42 11.00
N SER A 22 14.14 -1.10 10.00
CA SER A 22 14.73 -2.42 10.14
C SER A 22 16.10 -2.42 10.85
N GLY A 23 16.67 -1.25 11.14
CA GLY A 23 18.03 -1.10 11.63
C GLY A 23 19.10 -1.07 10.53
N ASN A 24 18.72 -1.29 9.26
CA ASN A 24 19.65 -1.26 8.13
C ASN A 24 19.93 0.18 7.68
N HIS A 25 21.12 0.40 7.12
CA HIS A 25 21.48 1.66 6.48
C HIS A 25 21.18 1.62 4.98
N SER A 26 20.76 2.76 4.42
CA SER A 26 20.50 2.89 2.99
C SER A 26 20.95 4.26 2.47
N GLU A 27 21.47 4.27 1.24
CA GLU A 27 21.82 5.52 0.54
C GLU A 27 20.59 6.24 -0.04
N PHE A 28 19.44 5.55 -0.06
CA PHE A 28 18.21 6.04 -0.65
C PHE A 28 17.01 5.86 0.27
N TYR A 29 16.10 6.82 0.24
CA TYR A 29 14.83 6.76 0.93
C TYR A 29 13.71 7.28 0.04
N LEU A 30 12.59 6.55 -0.01
CA LEU A 30 11.40 6.94 -0.75
C LEU A 30 10.39 7.55 0.23
N GLN A 31 10.08 8.83 0.04
CA GLN A 31 9.14 9.57 0.86
C GLN A 31 7.78 9.69 0.15
N SER A 32 6.98 8.63 0.13
CA SER A 32 5.72 8.56 -0.61
C SER A 32 4.73 9.68 -0.27
N ALA A 33 4.79 10.25 0.94
CA ALA A 33 4.03 11.44 1.30
C ALA A 33 4.26 12.64 0.35
N LYS A 34 5.47 12.80 -0.20
CA LYS A 34 5.80 13.86 -1.19
C LYS A 34 5.15 13.63 -2.55
N VAL A 35 4.80 12.39 -2.89
CA VAL A 35 4.01 12.07 -4.08
C VAL A 35 2.53 12.29 -3.79
N LEU A 36 2.07 11.85 -2.62
CA LEU A 36 0.67 11.90 -2.20
C LEU A 36 0.19 13.30 -1.80
N GLU A 37 1.09 14.27 -1.64
CA GLU A 37 0.74 15.68 -1.39
C GLU A 37 0.08 16.37 -2.60
N ASP A 38 0.22 15.85 -3.83
CA ASP A 38 -0.58 16.26 -4.99
C ASP A 38 -1.72 15.25 -5.23
N PRO A 39 -2.99 15.60 -4.90
CA PRO A 39 -4.13 14.70 -5.06
C PRO A 39 -4.39 14.28 -6.51
N ARG A 40 -4.00 15.09 -7.50
CA ARG A 40 -4.17 14.73 -8.92
C ARG A 40 -3.20 13.62 -9.30
N LEU A 41 -1.98 13.68 -8.78
CA LEU A 41 -0.99 12.63 -8.98
C LEU A 41 -1.38 11.35 -8.23
N ALA A 42 -1.82 11.48 -6.98
CA ALA A 42 -2.34 10.36 -6.19
C ALA A 42 -3.51 9.66 -6.90
N GLY A 43 -4.48 10.43 -7.42
CA GLY A 43 -5.60 9.90 -8.17
C GLY A 43 -5.18 9.15 -9.43
N ARG A 44 -4.26 9.72 -10.23
CA ARG A 44 -3.75 9.03 -11.43
C ARG A 44 -3.02 7.72 -11.12
N LEU A 45 -2.23 7.70 -10.06
CA LEU A 45 -1.54 6.50 -9.60
C LEU A 45 -2.54 5.43 -9.13
N ALA A 46 -3.57 5.84 -8.40
CA ALA A 46 -4.62 4.95 -7.94
C ALA A 46 -5.49 4.42 -9.09
N ASP A 47 -5.79 5.23 -10.10
CA ASP A 47 -6.53 4.81 -11.30
C ASP A 47 -5.75 3.72 -12.06
N GLU A 48 -4.42 3.87 -12.23
CA GLU A 48 -3.58 2.80 -12.82
C GLU A 48 -3.55 1.55 -11.94
N LEU A 49 -3.43 1.69 -10.62
CA LEU A 49 -3.42 0.54 -9.70
C LEU A 49 -4.75 -0.22 -9.72
N ALA A 50 -5.88 0.49 -9.74
CA ALA A 50 -7.21 -0.11 -9.86
C ALA A 50 -7.34 -0.90 -11.18
N ALA A 51 -6.86 -0.35 -12.30
CA ALA A 51 -6.87 -1.03 -13.59
C ALA A 51 -6.02 -2.31 -13.60
N ILE A 52 -4.88 -2.32 -12.88
CA ILE A 52 -4.05 -3.52 -12.71
C ILE A 52 -4.80 -4.60 -11.91
N ILE A 53 -5.47 -4.22 -10.83
CA ILE A 53 -6.26 -5.14 -10.00
C ILE A 53 -7.44 -5.73 -10.79
N GLU A 54 -8.16 -4.89 -11.53
CA GLU A 54 -9.26 -5.30 -12.41
C GLU A 54 -8.77 -6.28 -13.49
N LYS A 55 -7.67 -5.96 -14.17
CA LYS A 55 -7.07 -6.83 -15.19
C LYS A 55 -6.62 -8.18 -14.62
N ALA A 56 -6.22 -8.23 -13.35
CA ALA A 56 -5.87 -9.48 -12.67
C ALA A 56 -7.10 -10.32 -12.27
N GLY A 57 -8.33 -9.81 -12.47
CA GLY A 57 -9.57 -10.51 -12.13
C GLY A 57 -9.81 -10.65 -10.63
N VAL A 58 -9.25 -9.73 -9.82
CA VAL A 58 -9.40 -9.77 -8.36
C VAL A 58 -10.66 -9.03 -7.94
N GLU A 59 -11.65 -9.78 -7.47
CA GLU A 59 -12.91 -9.25 -6.96
C GLU A 59 -12.80 -8.90 -5.47
N PHE A 60 -13.26 -7.71 -5.09
CA PHE A 60 -13.23 -7.22 -3.71
C PHE A 60 -14.35 -6.22 -3.42
N ASP A 61 -14.63 -6.01 -2.13
CA ASP A 61 -15.74 -5.18 -1.65
C ASP A 61 -15.22 -3.88 -1.00
N SER A 62 -14.08 -3.96 -0.32
CA SER A 62 -13.50 -2.86 0.45
C SER A 62 -11.98 -2.79 0.36
N VAL A 63 -11.43 -1.59 0.59
CA VAL A 63 -9.99 -1.37 0.78
C VAL A 63 -9.73 -1.03 2.25
N CYS A 64 -8.70 -1.64 2.83
CA CYS A 64 -8.20 -1.31 4.15
C CYS A 64 -6.74 -0.86 4.08
N SER A 65 -6.35 0.17 4.82
CA SER A 65 -4.94 0.60 4.92
C SER A 65 -4.45 0.67 6.37
N PRO A 66 -3.19 0.29 6.66
CA PRO A 66 -2.57 0.64 7.93
C PRO A 66 -2.25 2.14 7.97
N ALA A 67 -2.68 2.81 9.05
CA ALA A 67 -2.30 4.18 9.33
C ALA A 67 -0.81 4.28 9.73
N LEU A 68 -0.12 5.37 9.42
CA LEU A 68 -0.63 6.58 8.74
C LEU A 68 -0.40 6.58 7.22
N GLY A 69 0.77 6.09 6.77
CA GLY A 69 1.26 6.26 5.39
C GLY A 69 0.31 5.73 4.32
N GLY A 70 -0.25 4.54 4.53
CA GLY A 70 -1.13 3.89 3.57
C GLY A 70 -2.49 4.57 3.38
N ILE A 71 -2.92 5.48 4.27
CA ILE A 71 -4.30 6.01 4.24
C ILE A 71 -4.62 6.71 2.92
N LEU A 72 -3.77 7.62 2.45
CA LEU A 72 -4.06 8.39 1.23
C LEU A 72 -4.05 7.49 -0.02
N ALA A 73 -3.10 6.56 -0.09
CA ALA A 73 -3.00 5.60 -1.19
C ALA A 73 -4.22 4.67 -1.24
N GLY A 74 -4.61 4.08 -0.10
CA GLY A 74 -5.76 3.19 -0.04
C GLY A 74 -7.09 3.92 -0.24
N TYR A 75 -7.22 5.15 0.26
CA TYR A 75 -8.40 5.97 0.04
C TYR A 75 -8.58 6.31 -1.45
N GLU A 76 -7.52 6.73 -2.12
CA GLU A 76 -7.56 7.00 -3.57
C GLU A 76 -7.80 5.71 -4.38
N LEU A 77 -7.24 4.57 -3.97
CA LEU A 77 -7.53 3.28 -4.60
C LEU A 77 -9.01 2.90 -4.46
N ALA A 78 -9.58 3.07 -3.27
CA ALA A 78 -10.99 2.81 -3.03
C ALA A 78 -11.88 3.74 -3.88
N ARG A 79 -11.51 5.03 -4.00
CA ARG A 79 -12.18 5.99 -4.89
C ARG A 79 -12.14 5.51 -6.34
N ALA A 80 -10.95 5.16 -6.84
CA ALA A 80 -10.75 4.70 -8.22
C ALA A 80 -11.58 3.44 -8.53
N ALA A 81 -11.61 2.48 -7.59
CA ALA A 81 -12.37 1.24 -7.72
C ALA A 81 -13.86 1.36 -7.37
N LYS A 82 -14.31 2.53 -6.89
CA LYS A 82 -15.68 2.78 -6.39
C LYS A 82 -16.08 1.81 -5.27
N LYS A 83 -15.16 1.57 -4.33
CA LYS A 83 -15.33 0.67 -3.19
C LYS A 83 -15.28 1.44 -1.87
N ARG A 84 -15.72 0.78 -0.80
CA ARG A 84 -15.64 1.31 0.57
C ARG A 84 -14.17 1.35 1.02
N PHE A 85 -13.82 2.36 1.83
CA PHE A 85 -12.52 2.47 2.46
C PHE A 85 -12.65 2.46 3.99
N ILE A 86 -11.75 1.73 4.64
CA ILE A 86 -11.49 1.80 6.09
C ILE A 86 -9.98 1.82 6.33
N PHE A 87 -9.57 2.10 7.57
CA PHE A 87 -8.17 1.97 7.95
C PHE A 87 -8.03 1.44 9.37
N THR A 88 -6.90 0.77 9.61
CA THR A 88 -6.46 0.33 10.93
C THR A 88 -5.42 1.31 11.46
N GLU A 89 -5.26 1.38 12.78
CA GLU A 89 -4.28 2.26 13.42
C GLU A 89 -3.64 1.56 14.63
N ARG A 90 -2.40 1.95 14.97
CA ARG A 90 -1.75 1.42 16.16
C ARG A 90 -2.25 2.15 17.41
N VAL A 91 -2.81 1.38 18.35
CA VAL A 91 -3.11 1.83 19.72
C VAL A 91 -2.22 1.03 20.65
N ASP A 92 -1.42 1.72 21.48
CA ASP A 92 -0.44 1.09 22.36
C ASP A 92 0.47 0.06 21.63
N ARG A 93 0.89 0.44 20.42
CA ARG A 93 1.70 -0.36 19.48
C ARG A 93 0.99 -1.58 18.85
N VAL A 94 -0.27 -1.84 19.21
CA VAL A 94 -1.07 -2.94 18.65
C VAL A 94 -1.95 -2.43 17.53
N MET A 95 -1.88 -3.08 16.36
CA MET A 95 -2.77 -2.78 15.23
C MET A 95 -4.23 -3.01 15.63
N SER A 96 -5.08 -2.00 15.45
CA SER A 96 -6.46 -1.98 15.92
C SER A 96 -7.39 -1.36 14.88
N LEU A 97 -8.66 -1.77 14.89
CA LEU A 97 -9.72 -1.16 14.08
C LEU A 97 -10.52 -0.21 14.98
N ARG A 98 -10.62 1.05 14.59
CA ARG A 98 -11.22 2.13 15.40
C ARG A 98 -12.21 2.92 14.55
N ARG A 99 -12.54 4.15 14.98
CA ARG A 99 -13.41 5.11 14.27
C ARG A 99 -14.85 4.63 14.03
N GLY A 100 -15.28 3.55 14.70
CA GLY A 100 -16.58 2.93 14.49
C GLY A 100 -16.65 2.10 13.19
N PHE A 101 -15.50 1.76 12.59
CA PHE A 101 -15.49 0.86 11.44
C PHE A 101 -15.83 -0.57 11.87
N GLU A 102 -16.55 -1.25 10.99
CA GLU A 102 -16.92 -2.65 11.13
C GLU A 102 -16.41 -3.46 9.94
N VAL A 103 -16.05 -4.71 10.20
CA VAL A 103 -15.74 -5.72 9.19
C VAL A 103 -16.92 -6.68 9.17
N HIS A 104 -17.55 -6.85 8.02
CA HIS A 104 -18.65 -7.79 7.88
C HIS A 104 -18.12 -9.18 7.51
N LYS A 105 -18.78 -10.22 8.01
CA LYS A 105 -18.39 -11.61 7.73
C LYS A 105 -18.41 -11.89 6.22
N GLY A 106 -17.28 -12.34 5.66
CA GLY A 106 -17.11 -12.63 4.24
C GLY A 106 -16.88 -11.39 3.36
N GLU A 107 -16.77 -10.20 3.94
CA GLU A 107 -16.40 -8.98 3.20
C GLU A 107 -14.96 -9.11 2.70
N ARG A 108 -14.74 -8.94 1.39
CA ARG A 108 -13.44 -9.13 0.76
C ARG A 108 -12.66 -7.82 0.73
N PHE A 109 -11.44 -7.86 1.26
CA PHE A 109 -10.57 -6.71 1.40
C PHE A 109 -9.32 -6.80 0.54
N ILE A 110 -8.98 -5.68 -0.09
CA ILE A 110 -7.61 -5.39 -0.48
C ILE A 110 -6.94 -4.58 0.62
N VAL A 111 -5.78 -5.03 1.10
CA VAL A 111 -4.96 -4.24 2.01
C VAL A 111 -4.00 -3.37 1.20
N CYS A 112 -4.13 -2.05 1.29
CA CYS A 112 -3.37 -1.10 0.50
C CYS A 112 -2.38 -0.27 1.32
N GLU A 113 -1.14 -0.16 0.85
CA GLU A 113 -0.09 0.72 1.38
C GLU A 113 0.30 1.79 0.36
N ASP A 114 0.94 2.87 0.81
CA ASP A 114 1.63 3.81 -0.08
C ASP A 114 2.91 3.20 -0.65
N ILE A 115 3.69 2.55 0.20
CA ILE A 115 4.90 1.85 -0.16
C ILE A 115 5.08 0.56 0.64
N VAL A 116 5.32 -0.55 -0.07
CA VAL A 116 5.64 -1.82 0.58
C VAL A 116 7.15 -1.97 0.70
N THR A 117 7.58 -2.19 1.94
CA THR A 117 8.93 -2.64 2.30
C THR A 117 8.90 -4.12 2.61
N THR A 118 8.96 -4.53 3.88
CA THR A 118 8.82 -5.93 4.31
C THR A 118 7.36 -6.42 4.30
N GLY A 119 6.39 -5.49 4.23
CA GLY A 119 4.96 -5.79 4.30
C GLY A 119 4.41 -6.02 5.72
N GLY A 120 5.22 -5.81 6.77
CA GLY A 120 4.82 -6.09 8.16
C GLY A 120 3.51 -5.40 8.60
N SER A 121 3.40 -4.09 8.38
CA SER A 121 2.18 -3.33 8.72
C SER A 121 0.95 -3.82 7.96
N ALA A 122 1.09 -4.11 6.66
CA ALA A 122 0.01 -4.66 5.86
C ALA A 122 -0.44 -6.05 6.35
N LEU A 123 0.50 -6.91 6.75
CA LEU A 123 0.20 -8.23 7.31
C LEU A 123 -0.47 -8.14 8.70
N GLU A 124 -0.08 -7.18 9.54
CA GLU A 124 -0.77 -6.92 10.81
C GLU A 124 -2.22 -6.50 10.59
N SER A 125 -2.47 -5.60 9.63
CA SER A 125 -3.83 -5.20 9.24
C SER A 125 -4.63 -6.36 8.68
N ALA A 126 -4.03 -7.16 7.78
CA ALA A 126 -4.68 -8.31 7.18
C ALA A 126 -5.17 -9.30 8.24
N ARG A 127 -4.28 -9.67 9.18
CA ARG A 127 -4.64 -10.58 10.29
C ARG A 127 -5.77 -10.02 11.14
N LEU A 128 -5.79 -8.72 11.40
CA LEU A 128 -6.86 -8.09 12.15
C LEU A 128 -8.20 -8.18 11.39
N ILE A 129 -8.21 -7.90 10.09
CA ILE A 129 -9.39 -8.03 9.24
C ILE A 129 -9.91 -9.48 9.24
N GLU A 130 -9.01 -10.46 9.05
CA GLU A 130 -9.36 -11.89 9.06
C GLU A 130 -9.94 -12.32 10.41
N ASN A 131 -9.34 -11.87 11.53
CA ASN A 131 -9.85 -12.16 12.87
C ASN A 131 -11.25 -11.57 13.13
N LEU A 132 -11.61 -10.50 12.44
CA LEU A 132 -12.95 -9.89 12.50
C LEU A 132 -13.94 -10.54 11.51
N GLY A 133 -13.51 -11.54 10.74
CA GLY A 133 -14.35 -12.31 9.82
C GLY A 133 -14.35 -11.83 8.37
N GLY A 134 -13.50 -10.85 8.02
CA GLY A 134 -13.28 -10.45 6.64
C GLY A 134 -12.33 -11.40 5.90
N GLU A 135 -12.25 -11.28 4.59
CA GLU A 135 -11.39 -12.10 3.73
C GLU A 135 -10.37 -11.21 3.01
N VAL A 136 -9.07 -11.42 3.23
CA VAL A 136 -8.05 -10.63 2.54
C VAL A 136 -7.72 -11.30 1.21
N VAL A 137 -8.16 -10.68 0.12
CA VAL A 137 -8.05 -11.23 -1.25
C VAL A 137 -6.84 -10.69 -2.01
N GLY A 138 -6.15 -9.68 -1.47
CA GLY A 138 -4.97 -9.12 -2.10
C GLY A 138 -4.28 -8.03 -1.30
N PHE A 139 -3.04 -7.75 -1.71
CA PHE A 139 -2.25 -6.61 -1.23
C PHE A 139 -1.92 -5.71 -2.41
N ALA A 140 -1.99 -4.40 -2.19
CA ALA A 140 -1.72 -3.40 -3.21
C ALA A 140 -0.84 -2.28 -2.66
N ALA A 141 0.02 -1.70 -3.48
CA ALA A 141 0.78 -0.52 -3.11
C ALA A 141 1.16 0.30 -4.33
N LEU A 142 1.35 1.62 -4.15
CA LEU A 142 1.82 2.48 -5.23
C LEU A 142 3.29 2.20 -5.57
N ALA A 143 4.10 1.90 -4.56
CA ALA A 143 5.50 1.53 -4.73
C ALA A 143 5.88 0.24 -3.99
N ASN A 144 6.85 -0.49 -4.53
CA ASN A 144 7.44 -1.67 -3.91
C ASN A 144 8.97 -1.52 -3.89
N ARG A 145 9.60 -1.72 -2.72
CA ARG A 145 11.06 -1.68 -2.57
C ARG A 145 11.79 -2.96 -3.01
N GLY A 146 11.06 -3.97 -3.49
CA GLY A 146 11.65 -5.19 -4.05
C GLY A 146 11.84 -6.32 -3.03
N PHE A 147 11.41 -6.15 -1.78
CA PHE A 147 11.44 -7.23 -0.78
C PHE A 147 10.26 -8.20 -0.94
N CYS A 148 9.12 -7.72 -1.44
CA CYS A 148 7.95 -8.53 -1.72
C CYS A 148 7.87 -8.85 -3.22
N LYS A 149 7.65 -10.12 -3.57
CA LYS A 149 7.43 -10.54 -4.97
C LYS A 149 6.08 -10.02 -5.46
N VAL A 150 6.05 -9.42 -6.65
CA VAL A 150 4.81 -8.95 -7.29
C VAL A 150 4.28 -10.04 -8.21
N ALA A 151 2.99 -10.39 -8.07
CA ALA A 151 2.35 -11.44 -8.86
C ALA A 151 1.68 -10.90 -10.15
N ASN A 152 1.21 -9.65 -10.15
CA ASN A 152 0.27 -9.13 -11.16
C ASN A 152 0.91 -8.16 -12.18
N LEU A 153 2.22 -7.95 -12.13
CA LEU A 153 2.96 -7.22 -13.15
C LEU A 153 3.54 -8.24 -14.14
N ALA A 154 2.86 -8.44 -15.27
CA ALA A 154 3.45 -9.15 -16.40
C ALA A 154 4.77 -8.45 -16.80
N ASP A 155 5.87 -9.20 -16.86
CA ASP A 155 7.20 -8.77 -17.34
C ASP A 155 7.92 -7.66 -16.55
N SER A 156 7.85 -7.66 -15.21
CA SER A 156 8.90 -6.98 -14.42
C SER A 156 9.88 -7.98 -13.86
N SER A 157 11.07 -8.01 -14.44
CA SER A 157 12.24 -8.68 -13.88
C SER A 157 12.45 -8.18 -12.45
N ALA A 158 12.04 -8.99 -11.47
CA ALA A 158 12.51 -8.83 -10.10
C ALA A 158 14.03 -8.98 -10.17
N LYS A 159 14.76 -7.85 -10.22
CA LYS A 159 16.22 -7.87 -10.14
C LYS A 159 16.56 -8.51 -8.80
N SER A 160 17.09 -9.73 -8.87
CA SER A 160 17.73 -10.43 -7.77
C SER A 160 18.92 -9.60 -7.32
N GLY A 161 18.71 -8.71 -6.36
CA GLY A 161 19.70 -7.71 -5.97
C GLY A 161 19.49 -7.18 -4.58
N ALA A 162 19.41 -8.08 -3.59
CA ALA A 162 19.69 -7.74 -2.20
C ALA A 162 20.33 -8.98 -1.55
N LYS A 163 21.67 -9.01 -1.55
CA LYS A 163 22.43 -9.64 -0.47
C LYS A 163 22.64 -8.59 0.60
#